data_AF-A0A2J5P0P9-F1
#
_entry.id   AF-A0A2J5P0P9-F1
#
_cell.length_a   1.000
_cell.length_b   1.000
_cell.length_c   1.000
_cell.angle_alpha   90.00
_cell.angle_beta   90.00
_cell.angle_gamma   90.00
#
_symmetry.space_group_name_H-M   'P 1'
#
loop_
_entity.id
_entity.type
_entity.pdbx_description
1 polymer ?
#
loop_
_entity_poly.entity_id
_entity_poly.type
_entity_poly.pdbx_seq_one_letter_code
_entity_poly.pdbx_strand_id
1 'polypeptide(L)'
;MWWFKKKEVAAPEPAKEPEAPKVGIRPEAVADVRAAPRREFQRYEPPKGVIPEAIKSAILAMDSTPYDALNAAYGGYGYGDFESFPGYPYLATLAQKPEYRKMVGTIAEEMTRKWIKLKTVGDEDKADRVKKLEEAMKRFKVRERFKEAAEHDGYFGGGQIYIDVRSPRGISAWMDDNELQSKLFMSDKKITKGSLQGFRVIEPIWTYPGIYNSDNPLSPDFYKP
;
A
#
# COMPACT_ATOMS: atom_id res chain seq x y z
N MET A 1 -11.80 -87.12 24.42
CA MET A 1 -12.15 -86.85 25.83
C MET A 1 -10.89 -86.33 26.52
N TRP A 2 -11.03 -85.29 27.35
CA TRP A 2 -10.02 -84.68 28.25
C TRP A 2 -9.33 -83.35 27.85
N TRP A 3 -10.09 -82.27 28.00
CA TRP A 3 -9.83 -81.03 28.75
C TRP A 3 -8.41 -80.80 29.32
N PHE A 4 -7.70 -79.78 28.81
CA PHE A 4 -6.68 -79.06 29.58
C PHE A 4 -6.88 -77.53 29.46
N LYS A 5 -6.82 -76.91 30.64
CA LYS A 5 -7.12 -75.50 30.97
C LYS A 5 -6.21 -74.50 30.26
N LYS A 6 -6.77 -73.33 29.93
CA LYS A 6 -6.07 -72.08 29.63
C LYS A 6 -4.95 -71.83 30.64
N LYS A 7 -3.75 -71.54 30.15
CA LYS A 7 -2.67 -70.89 30.90
C LYS A 7 -2.59 -69.45 30.39
N GLU A 8 -2.76 -68.50 31.29
CA GLU A 8 -2.70 -67.06 31.01
C GLU A 8 -1.37 -66.70 30.36
N VAL A 9 -1.46 -65.97 29.24
CA VAL A 9 -0.32 -65.34 28.59
C VAL A 9 -0.01 -64.07 29.38
N ALA A 10 1.02 -64.15 30.23
CA ALA A 10 1.60 -62.99 30.87
C ALA A 10 2.17 -62.05 29.80
N ALA A 11 1.88 -60.76 29.93
CA ALA A 11 2.33 -59.71 29.01
C ALA A 11 3.85 -59.71 28.88
N PRO A 12 4.42 -59.52 27.67
CA PRO A 12 5.86 -59.46 27.49
C PRO A 12 6.43 -58.23 28.21
N GLU A 13 7.47 -58.44 29.01
CA GLU A 13 8.21 -57.37 29.69
C GLU A 13 8.72 -56.34 28.65
N PRO A 14 8.60 -55.03 28.93
CA PRO A 14 9.08 -54.01 28.01
C PRO A 14 10.62 -54.09 27.90
N ALA A 15 11.10 -54.28 26.68
CA ALA A 15 12.52 -54.27 26.36
C ALA A 15 13.15 -52.96 26.82
N LYS A 16 14.19 -53.04 27.65
CA LYS A 16 15.00 -51.88 28.05
C LYS A 16 15.68 -51.29 26.82
N GLU A 17 15.36 -50.04 26.51
CA GLU A 17 16.08 -49.26 25.50
C GLU A 17 17.57 -49.15 25.90
N PRO A 18 18.53 -49.34 24.97
CA PRO A 18 19.94 -49.16 25.28
C PRO A 18 20.23 -47.67 25.56
N GLU A 19 20.78 -47.38 26.74
CA GLU A 19 21.19 -46.03 27.13
C GLU A 19 22.20 -45.46 26.12
N ALA A 20 21.90 -44.29 25.56
CA ALA A 20 22.80 -43.57 24.67
C ALA A 20 24.12 -43.24 25.40
N PRO A 21 25.28 -43.35 24.73
CA PRO A 21 26.56 -43.10 25.36
C PRO A 21 26.65 -41.63 25.82
N LYS A 22 26.81 -41.44 27.13
CA LYS A 22 27.06 -40.14 27.74
C LYS A 22 28.41 -39.62 27.26
N VAL A 23 28.40 -38.67 26.34
CA VAL A 23 29.61 -37.99 25.86
C VAL A 23 30.17 -37.17 27.01
N GLY A 24 31.20 -37.70 27.69
CA GLY A 24 31.92 -37.00 28.74
C GLY A 24 32.77 -35.90 28.12
N ILE A 25 32.38 -34.64 28.32
CA ILE A 25 33.19 -33.49 27.95
C ILE A 25 34.39 -33.45 28.90
N ARG A 26 35.62 -33.45 28.35
CA ARG A 26 36.85 -33.36 29.14
C ARG A 26 36.87 -32.03 29.92
N PRO A 27 37.22 -32.01 31.21
CA PRO A 27 37.22 -30.78 32.01
C PRO A 27 38.19 -29.71 31.49
N GLU A 28 39.25 -30.13 30.79
CA GLU A 28 40.20 -29.25 30.10
C GLU A 28 39.54 -28.44 28.97
N ALA A 29 38.60 -29.05 28.22
CA ALA A 29 37.85 -28.36 27.17
C ALA A 29 36.80 -27.38 27.72
N VAL A 30 36.40 -27.53 28.99
CA VAL A 30 35.54 -26.56 29.69
C VAL A 30 36.35 -25.36 30.18
N ALA A 31 37.63 -25.54 30.49
CA ALA A 31 38.52 -24.47 30.96
C ALA A 31 38.95 -23.50 29.84
N ASP A 32 39.00 -23.97 28.58
CA ASP A 32 39.35 -23.14 27.41
C ASP A 32 38.16 -22.40 26.79
N VAL A 33 36.92 -22.69 27.20
CA VAL A 33 35.77 -21.81 26.92
C VAL A 33 35.77 -20.66 27.91
N ARG A 34 36.83 -19.85 27.87
CA ARG A 34 36.77 -18.50 28.43
C ARG A 34 35.72 -17.76 27.61
N ALA A 35 34.64 -17.33 28.27
CA ALA A 35 33.68 -16.41 27.68
C ALA A 35 34.47 -15.25 27.08
N ALA A 36 34.42 -15.08 25.75
CA ALA A 36 34.98 -13.89 25.12
C ALA A 36 34.43 -12.68 25.92
N PRO A 37 35.28 -11.72 26.32
CA PRO A 37 34.82 -10.61 27.13
C PRO A 37 33.63 -9.99 26.40
N ARG A 38 32.49 -9.88 27.09
CA ARG A 38 31.30 -9.21 26.55
C ARG A 38 31.79 -7.85 26.05
N ARG A 39 31.79 -7.64 24.73
CA ARG A 39 32.04 -6.32 24.17
C ARG A 39 30.97 -5.42 24.76
N GLU A 40 31.38 -4.52 25.65
CA GLU A 40 30.50 -3.47 26.12
C GLU A 40 30.02 -2.70 24.90
N PHE A 41 28.72 -2.41 24.83
CA PHE A 41 28.18 -1.54 23.80
C PHE A 41 28.75 -0.14 24.03
N GLN A 42 29.87 0.15 23.38
CA GLN A 42 30.49 1.46 23.39
C GLN A 42 30.02 2.24 22.17
N ARG A 43 29.87 3.55 22.35
CA ARG A 43 29.58 4.46 21.24
C ARG A 43 30.69 4.31 20.19
N TYR A 44 30.31 4.11 18.93
CA TYR A 44 31.27 4.06 17.84
C TYR A 44 32.02 5.41 17.74
N GLU A 45 33.36 5.36 17.83
CA GLU A 45 34.22 6.50 17.58
C GLU A 45 34.89 6.32 16.23
N PRO A 46 34.62 7.18 15.24
CA PRO A 46 35.22 7.04 13.93
C PRO A 46 36.73 7.33 13.97
N PRO A 47 37.53 6.73 13.07
CA PRO A 47 38.96 6.96 12.96
C PRO A 47 39.32 8.44 12.79
N LYS A 48 40.51 8.82 13.26
CA LYS A 48 41.04 10.18 13.17
C LYS A 48 41.05 10.66 11.71
N GLY A 49 40.41 11.80 11.44
CA GLY A 49 40.30 12.40 10.10
C GLY A 49 38.96 12.16 9.38
N VAL A 50 38.09 11.27 9.89
CA VAL A 50 36.74 11.06 9.34
C VAL A 50 35.80 12.21 9.75
N ILE A 51 36.00 12.78 10.95
CA ILE A 51 35.27 13.96 11.41
C ILE A 51 36.27 15.12 11.58
N PRO A 52 36.02 16.29 10.96
CA PRO A 52 36.76 17.50 11.28
C PRO A 52 36.64 17.86 12.76
N GLU A 53 37.75 18.11 13.46
CA GLU A 53 37.78 18.34 14.92
C GLU A 53 36.74 19.36 15.43
N ALA A 54 36.39 20.36 14.62
CA ALA A 54 35.42 21.40 14.96
C ALA A 54 33.98 20.90 15.18
N ILE A 55 33.60 19.74 14.62
CA ILE A 55 32.21 19.25 14.58
C ILE A 55 32.05 17.94 15.39
N LYS A 56 33.12 17.49 16.05
CA LYS A 56 33.20 16.18 16.72
C LYS A 56 32.17 15.95 17.83
N SER A 57 31.64 17.00 18.45
CA SER A 57 30.63 16.91 19.52
C SER A 57 29.17 17.00 19.06
N ALA A 58 28.91 17.38 17.80
CA ALA A 58 27.56 17.65 17.30
C ALA A 58 26.95 16.50 16.49
N ILE A 59 27.77 15.61 15.93
CA ILE A 59 27.34 14.58 14.97
C ILE A 59 26.81 13.35 15.72
N LEU A 60 25.54 13.42 16.13
CA LEU A 60 24.69 12.24 16.25
C LEU A 60 24.08 11.98 14.85
N ALA A 61 23.93 10.71 14.47
CA ALA A 61 23.64 10.23 13.10
C ALA A 61 22.32 10.71 12.42
N MET A 62 21.74 11.83 12.83
CA MET A 62 20.55 12.47 12.25
C MET A 62 20.65 14.00 12.12
N ASP A 63 21.79 14.63 12.43
CA ASP A 63 21.95 16.09 12.42
C ASP A 63 22.24 16.70 11.03
N SER A 64 22.55 15.88 10.03
CA SER A 64 22.80 16.34 8.65
C SER A 64 21.52 16.65 7.86
N THR A 65 20.36 16.16 8.30
CA THR A 65 19.08 16.48 7.66
C THR A 65 18.53 17.71 8.37
N PRO A 66 18.38 18.87 7.70
CA PRO A 66 17.90 20.08 8.33
C PRO A 66 16.39 19.95 8.52
N TYR A 67 15.98 19.11 9.48
CA TYR A 67 14.59 18.89 9.80
C TYR A 67 13.91 20.19 10.23
N ASP A 68 14.63 21.15 10.81
CA ASP A 68 14.08 22.47 11.07
C ASP A 68 13.79 23.24 9.77
N ALA A 69 14.63 23.15 8.75
CA ALA A 69 14.38 23.79 7.46
C ALA A 69 13.28 23.06 6.67
N LEU A 70 13.24 21.73 6.73
CA LEU A 70 12.17 20.91 6.15
C LEU A 70 10.84 21.12 6.87
N ASN A 71 10.83 21.15 8.20
CA ASN A 71 9.65 21.40 9.02
C ASN A 71 9.24 22.89 8.98
N ALA A 72 10.14 23.83 8.70
CA ALA A 72 9.77 25.22 8.41
C ALA A 72 9.21 25.36 6.99
N ALA A 73 9.77 24.66 6.00
CA ALA A 73 9.27 24.65 4.62
C ALA A 73 7.92 23.92 4.48
N TYR A 74 7.68 22.87 5.28
CA TYR A 74 6.40 22.18 5.42
C TYR A 74 5.53 22.73 6.57
N GLY A 75 6.08 23.66 7.35
CA GLY A 75 5.45 24.31 8.50
C GLY A 75 4.63 25.51 8.11
N GLY A 76 4.12 25.58 6.87
CA GLY A 76 3.26 26.66 6.37
C GLY A 76 1.94 26.87 7.13
N TYR A 77 1.69 26.12 8.20
CA TYR A 77 0.65 26.43 9.18
C TYR A 77 1.11 27.31 10.36
N GLY A 78 2.42 27.53 10.52
CA GLY A 78 2.95 28.53 11.42
C GLY A 78 2.96 29.87 10.71
N TYR A 79 2.06 30.78 11.10
CA TYR A 79 1.98 32.17 10.62
C TYR A 79 1.33 32.43 9.24
N GLY A 80 0.21 31.77 8.93
CA GLY A 80 -0.76 32.32 7.97
C GLY A 80 -0.26 32.44 6.53
N ASP A 81 0.71 31.63 6.14
CA ASP A 81 1.16 31.54 4.76
C ASP A 81 0.21 30.64 3.97
N PHE A 82 -0.77 31.26 3.32
CA PHE A 82 -1.81 30.56 2.52
C PHE A 82 -1.24 29.87 1.26
N GLU A 83 0.06 30.02 0.97
CA GLU A 83 0.69 29.51 -0.24
C GLU A 83 1.21 28.07 -0.13
N SER A 84 1.38 27.53 1.08
CA SER A 84 1.87 26.15 1.26
C SER A 84 0.72 25.13 1.21
N PHE A 85 0.92 24.04 0.46
CA PHE A 85 -0.05 22.94 0.42
C PHE A 85 -0.22 22.32 1.82
N PRO A 86 -1.42 22.33 2.41
CA PRO A 86 -1.64 21.92 3.79
C PRO A 86 -1.54 20.41 4.05
N GLY A 87 -1.41 19.61 2.99
CA GLY A 87 -1.37 18.16 3.05
C GLY A 87 -2.75 17.51 2.96
N TYR A 88 -2.84 16.41 2.21
CA TYR A 88 -4.09 15.64 2.05
C TYR A 88 -4.73 15.17 3.36
N PRO A 89 -3.98 14.72 4.41
CA PRO A 89 -4.59 14.34 5.67
C PRO A 89 -5.35 15.48 6.34
N TYR A 90 -4.80 16.70 6.33
CA TYR A 90 -5.49 17.86 6.88
C TYR A 90 -6.74 18.21 6.08
N LEU A 91 -6.64 18.22 4.75
CA LEU A 91 -7.79 18.43 3.86
C LEU A 91 -8.89 17.38 4.07
N ALA A 92 -8.54 16.12 4.34
CA ALA A 92 -9.49 15.06 4.64
C ALA A 92 -10.25 15.34 5.95
N THR A 93 -9.59 15.91 6.96
CA THR A 93 -10.28 16.37 8.19
C THR A 93 -11.22 17.54 7.92
N LEU A 94 -10.86 18.46 7.02
CA LEU A 94 -11.74 19.56 6.62
C LEU A 94 -12.94 19.07 5.83
N ALA A 95 -12.76 18.13 4.90
CA ALA A 95 -13.83 17.52 4.11
C ALA A 95 -14.88 16.78 4.97
N GLN A 96 -14.52 16.40 6.20
CA GLN A 96 -15.47 15.82 7.14
C GLN A 96 -16.44 16.84 7.74
N LYS A 97 -16.03 18.11 7.78
CA LYS A 97 -16.84 19.20 8.34
C LYS A 97 -17.99 19.56 7.39
N PRO A 98 -19.23 19.66 7.89
CA PRO A 98 -20.41 19.93 7.05
C PRO A 98 -20.30 21.21 6.21
N GLU A 99 -19.63 22.23 6.73
CA GLU A 99 -19.46 23.52 6.06
C GLU A 99 -18.70 23.36 4.75
N TYR A 100 -17.57 22.65 4.77
CA TYR A 100 -16.77 22.35 3.58
C TYR A 100 -17.46 21.36 2.66
N ARG A 101 -18.01 20.27 3.22
CA ARG A 101 -18.71 19.24 2.45
C ARG A 101 -19.91 19.81 1.68
N LYS A 102 -20.68 20.71 2.30
CA LYS A 102 -21.88 21.28 1.67
C LYS A 102 -21.52 22.17 0.49
N MET A 103 -20.48 23.00 0.63
CA MET A 103 -20.03 23.89 -0.46
C MET A 103 -19.57 23.09 -1.68
N VAL A 104 -18.63 22.18 -1.48
CA VAL A 104 -18.06 21.36 -2.57
C VAL A 104 -19.12 20.43 -3.17
N GLY A 105 -19.89 19.73 -2.32
CA GLY A 105 -20.92 18.80 -2.78
C GLY A 105 -22.01 19.47 -3.60
N THR A 106 -22.43 20.69 -3.25
CA THR A 106 -23.41 21.44 -4.05
C THR A 106 -22.83 21.88 -5.40
N ILE A 107 -21.57 22.32 -5.46
CA ILE A 107 -20.91 22.66 -6.73
C ILE A 107 -20.82 21.41 -7.63
N ALA A 108 -20.33 20.29 -7.10
CA ALA A 108 -20.21 19.04 -7.86
C ALA A 108 -21.57 18.49 -8.33
N GLU A 109 -22.61 18.62 -7.50
CA GLU A 109 -23.98 18.29 -7.86
C GLU A 109 -24.48 19.16 -9.02
N GLU A 110 -24.29 20.47 -8.96
CA GLU A 110 -24.70 21.38 -10.05
C GLU A 110 -23.89 21.15 -11.34
N MET A 111 -22.58 20.89 -11.24
CA MET A 111 -21.72 20.55 -12.38
C MET A 111 -22.21 19.30 -13.12
N THR A 112 -22.74 18.32 -12.39
CA THR A 112 -23.23 17.06 -12.94
C THR A 112 -24.75 17.02 -13.05
N ARG A 113 -25.47 18.10 -12.69
CA ARG A 113 -26.94 18.13 -12.63
C ARG A 113 -27.57 17.87 -13.99
N LYS A 114 -27.05 18.53 -15.02
CA LYS A 114 -27.37 18.25 -16.42
C LYS A 114 -26.30 17.33 -16.96
N TRP A 115 -26.72 16.14 -17.41
CA TRP A 115 -25.78 15.17 -17.96
C TRP A 115 -25.51 15.39 -19.45
N ILE A 116 -24.49 14.71 -19.94
CA ILE A 116 -24.02 14.81 -21.32
C ILE A 116 -25.03 14.20 -22.29
N LYS A 117 -25.05 14.73 -23.53
CA LYS A 117 -25.77 14.14 -24.66
C LYS A 117 -24.76 13.64 -25.69
N LEU A 118 -24.87 12.38 -26.08
CA LEU A 118 -24.02 11.82 -27.13
C LEU A 118 -24.48 12.34 -28.49
N LYS A 119 -23.56 12.91 -29.25
CA LYS A 119 -23.78 13.35 -30.63
C LYS A 119 -23.04 12.42 -31.58
N THR A 120 -23.69 12.06 -32.69
CA THR A 120 -23.10 11.26 -33.76
C THR A 120 -22.65 12.16 -34.90
N VAL A 121 -21.59 11.74 -35.59
CA VAL A 121 -21.09 12.40 -36.81
C VAL A 121 -21.24 11.42 -37.97
N GLY A 122 -21.68 11.94 -39.13
CA GLY A 122 -21.95 11.20 -40.36
C GLY A 122 -23.45 10.94 -40.60
N ASP A 123 -23.76 10.53 -41.83
CA ASP A 123 -25.15 10.38 -42.32
C ASP A 123 -25.78 9.02 -41.99
N GLU A 124 -25.01 8.09 -41.42
CA GLU A 124 -25.51 6.79 -40.99
C GLU A 124 -26.34 6.90 -39.71
N ASP A 125 -27.48 6.21 -39.68
CA ASP A 125 -28.27 6.07 -38.46
C ASP A 125 -27.52 5.21 -37.43
N LYS A 126 -27.03 5.87 -36.38
CA LYS A 126 -26.31 5.27 -35.25
C LYS A 126 -27.14 5.31 -33.97
N ALA A 127 -28.45 5.51 -34.05
CA ALA A 127 -29.34 5.64 -32.88
C ALA A 127 -29.23 4.45 -31.92
N ASP A 128 -29.20 3.22 -32.44
CA ASP A 128 -29.06 2.01 -31.63
C ASP A 128 -27.73 1.96 -30.87
N ARG A 129 -26.65 2.43 -31.47
CA ARG A 129 -25.33 2.49 -30.83
C ARG A 129 -25.31 3.53 -29.73
N VAL A 130 -25.90 4.70 -29.97
CA VAL A 130 -26.05 5.76 -28.97
C VAL A 130 -26.86 5.26 -27.79
N LYS A 131 -28.00 4.63 -28.03
CA LYS A 131 -28.85 4.06 -26.98
C LYS A 131 -28.09 3.06 -26.10
N LYS A 132 -27.32 2.15 -26.70
CA LYS A 132 -26.46 1.19 -25.97
C LYS A 132 -25.41 1.91 -25.11
N LEU A 133 -24.82 3.00 -25.60
CA LEU A 133 -23.84 3.78 -24.82
C LEU A 133 -24.51 4.53 -23.65
N GLU A 134 -25.69 5.10 -23.85
CA GLU A 134 -26.46 5.75 -22.77
C GLU A 134 -26.87 4.75 -21.68
N GLU A 135 -27.33 3.56 -22.07
CA GLU A 135 -27.62 2.46 -21.14
C GLU A 135 -26.36 2.01 -20.39
N ALA A 136 -25.21 1.90 -21.08
CA ALA A 136 -23.94 1.59 -20.45
C ALA A 136 -23.50 2.68 -19.46
N MET A 137 -23.63 3.97 -19.79
CA MET A 137 -23.29 5.06 -18.88
C MET A 137 -24.11 5.01 -17.59
N LYS A 138 -25.41 4.69 -17.69
CA LYS A 138 -26.29 4.47 -16.52
C LYS A 138 -25.86 3.24 -15.72
N ARG A 139 -25.61 2.12 -16.41
CA ARG A 139 -25.16 0.86 -15.77
C ARG A 139 -23.88 1.05 -14.96
N PHE A 140 -22.91 1.79 -15.51
CA PHE A 140 -21.62 2.04 -14.86
C PHE A 140 -21.62 3.27 -13.94
N LYS A 141 -22.77 3.93 -13.78
CA LYS A 141 -22.93 5.13 -12.93
C LYS A 141 -21.92 6.22 -13.25
N VAL A 142 -21.69 6.47 -14.55
CA VAL A 142 -20.63 7.38 -15.01
C VAL A 142 -20.87 8.78 -14.46
N ARG A 143 -22.12 9.25 -14.43
CA ARG A 143 -22.48 10.56 -13.88
C ARG A 143 -22.05 10.70 -12.42
N GLU A 144 -22.33 9.69 -11.63
CA GLU A 144 -22.02 9.63 -10.22
C GLU A 144 -20.51 9.60 -9.99
N ARG A 145 -19.74 8.89 -10.84
CA ARG A 145 -18.28 8.88 -10.77
C ARG A 145 -17.66 10.22 -11.12
N PHE A 146 -18.21 10.93 -12.10
CA PHE A 146 -17.76 12.29 -12.41
C PHE A 146 -18.10 13.27 -11.30
N LYS A 147 -19.25 13.10 -10.63
CA LYS A 147 -19.61 13.91 -9.46
C LYS A 147 -18.63 13.66 -8.32
N GLU A 148 -18.37 12.40 -7.99
CA GLU A 148 -17.43 11.98 -6.94
C GLU A 148 -16.00 12.48 -7.25
N ALA A 149 -15.56 12.43 -8.51
CA ALA A 149 -14.27 12.99 -8.92
C ALA A 149 -14.22 14.52 -8.78
N ALA A 150 -15.30 15.24 -9.12
CA ALA A 150 -15.39 16.68 -8.91
C ALA A 150 -15.45 17.06 -7.42
N GLU A 151 -16.04 16.21 -6.58
CA GLU A 151 -16.00 16.37 -5.12
C GLU A 151 -14.56 16.21 -4.62
N HIS A 152 -13.83 15.18 -5.05
CA HIS A 152 -12.42 15.03 -4.72
C HIS A 152 -11.59 16.22 -5.18
N ASP A 153 -11.85 16.75 -6.38
CA ASP A 153 -11.18 17.96 -6.88
C ASP A 153 -11.43 19.16 -5.97
N GLY A 154 -12.68 19.38 -5.54
CA GLY A 154 -13.00 20.45 -4.60
C GLY A 154 -12.43 20.28 -3.20
N TYR A 155 -12.21 19.05 -2.73
CA TYR A 155 -11.62 18.78 -1.41
C TYR A 155 -10.09 18.79 -1.41
N PHE A 156 -9.48 18.31 -2.48
CA PHE A 156 -8.09 17.89 -2.50
C PHE A 156 -7.29 18.52 -3.65
N GLY A 157 -7.93 19.23 -4.58
CA GLY A 157 -7.29 19.80 -5.77
C GLY A 157 -7.05 18.80 -6.90
N GLY A 158 -7.64 17.60 -6.82
CA GLY A 158 -7.66 16.66 -7.93
C GLY A 158 -8.68 15.54 -7.74
N GLY A 159 -9.08 14.89 -8.84
CA GLY A 159 -9.97 13.73 -8.80
C GLY A 159 -9.72 12.82 -9.99
N GLN A 160 -9.31 11.57 -9.74
CA GLN A 160 -8.93 10.63 -10.79
C GLN A 160 -9.97 9.55 -10.94
N ILE A 161 -10.33 9.22 -12.18
CA ILE A 161 -11.24 8.11 -12.50
C ILE A 161 -10.42 6.98 -13.13
N TYR A 162 -10.23 5.92 -12.37
CA TYR A 162 -9.62 4.68 -12.85
C TYR A 162 -10.62 3.88 -13.69
N ILE A 163 -10.18 3.48 -14.88
CA ILE A 163 -10.95 2.65 -15.82
C ILE A 163 -10.53 1.20 -15.60
N ASP A 164 -11.42 0.42 -14.96
CA ASP A 164 -11.13 -0.99 -14.66
C ASP A 164 -11.52 -1.89 -15.84
N VAL A 165 -10.52 -2.55 -16.42
CA VAL A 165 -10.68 -3.54 -17.48
C VAL A 165 -10.12 -4.89 -17.03
N ARG A 166 -10.59 -5.99 -17.65
CA ARG A 166 -9.98 -7.31 -17.48
C ARG A 166 -8.61 -7.37 -18.16
N SER A 167 -7.62 -7.89 -17.44
CA SER A 167 -6.33 -8.30 -17.98
C SER A 167 -6.47 -9.48 -18.95
N PRO A 168 -5.43 -9.79 -19.75
CA PRO A 168 -5.39 -11.01 -20.55
C PRO A 168 -5.58 -12.32 -19.77
N ARG A 169 -5.31 -12.29 -18.45
CA ARG A 169 -5.51 -13.42 -17.53
C ARG A 169 -6.96 -13.56 -17.04
N GLY A 170 -7.86 -12.67 -17.46
CA GLY A 170 -9.28 -12.69 -17.10
C GLY A 170 -9.60 -12.12 -15.72
N ILE A 171 -8.59 -11.73 -14.94
CA ILE A 171 -8.74 -11.00 -13.68
C ILE A 171 -8.80 -9.49 -13.94
N SER A 172 -9.20 -8.70 -12.94
CA SER A 172 -9.15 -7.24 -13.06
C SER A 172 -7.71 -6.75 -13.22
N ALA A 173 -7.50 -5.75 -14.08
CA ALA A 173 -6.18 -5.18 -14.37
C ALA A 173 -5.48 -4.61 -13.14
N TRP A 174 -6.21 -4.16 -12.12
CA TRP A 174 -5.57 -3.67 -10.88
C TRP A 174 -4.95 -4.79 -10.03
N MET A 175 -5.33 -6.05 -10.27
CA MET A 175 -4.77 -7.23 -9.58
C MET A 175 -3.59 -7.87 -10.34
N ASP A 176 -3.22 -7.34 -11.50
CA ASP A 176 -2.09 -7.85 -12.31
C ASP A 176 -1.03 -6.75 -12.40
N ASP A 177 0.04 -6.89 -11.61
CA ASP A 177 1.11 -5.90 -11.52
C ASP A 177 1.72 -5.55 -12.89
N ASN A 178 1.85 -6.54 -13.78
CA ASN A 178 2.40 -6.31 -15.12
C ASN A 178 1.44 -5.49 -15.98
N GLU A 179 0.14 -5.71 -15.81
CA GLU A 179 -0.90 -4.96 -16.53
C GLU A 179 -0.96 -3.52 -16.02
N LEU A 180 -0.86 -3.30 -14.71
CA LEU A 180 -0.93 -1.98 -14.08
C LEU A 180 0.24 -1.07 -14.49
N GLN A 181 1.43 -1.63 -14.71
CA GLN A 181 2.61 -0.90 -15.21
C GLN A 181 2.50 -0.48 -16.69
N SER A 182 1.57 -1.09 -17.42
CA SER A 182 1.42 -0.86 -18.86
C SER A 182 0.38 0.22 -19.16
N LYS A 183 0.62 1.02 -20.21
CA LYS A 183 -0.31 2.07 -20.62
C LYS A 183 -1.63 1.47 -21.12
N LEU A 184 -2.74 2.13 -20.79
CA LEU A 184 -4.04 1.83 -21.41
C LEU A 184 -4.08 2.46 -22.81
N PHE A 185 -4.15 1.63 -23.85
CA PHE A 185 -4.29 2.07 -25.23
C PHE A 185 -5.40 1.31 -25.94
N MET A 186 -6.03 1.95 -26.93
CA MET A 186 -7.12 1.37 -27.69
C MET A 186 -6.60 0.29 -28.64
N SER A 187 -6.79 -0.98 -28.26
CA SER A 187 -6.50 -2.15 -29.09
C SER A 187 -7.40 -3.29 -28.67
N ASP A 188 -7.95 -4.03 -29.62
CA ASP A 188 -8.81 -5.19 -29.32
C ASP A 188 -8.10 -6.30 -28.55
N LYS A 189 -6.76 -6.30 -28.56
CA LYS A 189 -5.92 -7.20 -27.76
C LYS A 189 -5.77 -6.73 -26.31
N LYS A 190 -5.80 -5.42 -26.08
CA LYS A 190 -5.62 -4.78 -24.77
C LYS A 190 -6.96 -4.63 -24.05
N ILE A 191 -7.96 -4.09 -24.74
CA ILE A 191 -9.30 -3.86 -24.25
C ILE A 191 -10.24 -4.76 -25.06
N THR A 192 -10.35 -6.02 -24.65
CA THR A 192 -11.22 -6.99 -25.33
C THR A 192 -12.69 -6.64 -25.14
N LYS A 193 -13.56 -7.08 -26.05
CA LYS A 193 -15.00 -6.82 -25.96
C LYS A 193 -15.57 -7.42 -24.67
N GLY A 194 -16.22 -6.59 -23.85
CA GLY A 194 -16.77 -7.00 -22.56
C GLY A 194 -15.76 -7.03 -21.40
N SER A 195 -14.53 -6.54 -21.61
CA SER A 195 -13.51 -6.45 -20.55
C SER A 195 -13.77 -5.34 -19.53
N LEU A 196 -14.50 -4.28 -19.89
CA LEU A 196 -14.80 -3.15 -18.99
C LEU A 196 -15.62 -3.63 -17.78
N GLN A 197 -15.00 -3.54 -16.60
CA GLN A 197 -15.63 -3.90 -15.32
C GLN A 197 -16.34 -2.69 -14.70
N GLY A 198 -15.77 -1.50 -14.85
CA GLY A 198 -16.37 -0.26 -14.37
C GLY A 198 -15.36 0.86 -14.16
N PHE A 199 -15.78 1.85 -13.38
CA PHE A 199 -14.98 3.02 -13.06
C PHE A 199 -14.88 3.14 -11.53
N ARG A 200 -13.69 3.48 -11.03
CA ARG A 200 -13.45 3.78 -9.61
C ARG A 200 -12.85 5.17 -9.50
N VAL A 201 -13.35 5.99 -8.59
CA VAL A 201 -12.73 7.27 -8.29
C VAL A 201 -11.65 7.02 -7.24
N ILE A 202 -10.44 7.51 -7.51
CA ILE A 202 -9.31 7.42 -6.60
C ILE A 202 -9.19 8.77 -5.89
N GLU A 203 -9.12 8.72 -4.56
CA GLU A 203 -8.87 9.89 -3.74
C GLU A 203 -7.39 10.30 -3.86
N PRO A 204 -7.09 11.59 -4.07
CA PRO A 204 -5.71 12.04 -4.25
C PRO A 204 -4.76 11.68 -3.12
N ILE A 205 -5.26 11.50 -1.90
CA ILE A 205 -4.45 11.04 -0.76
C ILE A 205 -3.74 9.70 -1.02
N TRP A 206 -4.33 8.83 -1.86
CA TRP A 206 -3.77 7.54 -2.24
C TRP A 206 -2.89 7.60 -3.50
N THR A 207 -2.72 8.79 -4.08
CA THR A 207 -1.90 8.97 -5.28
C THR A 207 -0.54 9.52 -4.89
N TYR A 208 0.37 8.64 -4.45
CA TYR A 208 1.73 9.02 -4.11
C TYR A 208 2.67 8.85 -5.31
N PRO A 209 3.60 9.79 -5.59
CA PRO A 209 4.51 9.68 -6.72
C PRO A 209 5.60 8.63 -6.55
N GLY A 210 5.82 8.12 -5.32
CA GLY A 210 6.80 7.09 -4.99
C GLY A 210 6.17 5.75 -4.59
N ILE A 211 7.01 4.74 -4.41
CA ILE A 211 6.59 3.45 -3.85
C ILE A 211 6.61 3.60 -2.33
N TYR A 212 5.44 3.82 -1.72
CA TYR A 212 5.33 3.88 -0.27
C TYR A 212 4.65 2.60 0.24
N ASN A 213 5.43 1.71 0.85
CA ASN A 213 4.90 0.48 1.42
C ASN A 213 4.39 0.73 2.85
N SER A 214 3.06 0.82 3.00
CA SER A 214 2.38 0.82 4.30
C SER A 214 1.70 -0.51 4.64
N ASP A 215 1.85 -1.51 3.78
CA ASP A 215 0.98 -2.69 3.77
C ASP A 215 1.63 -3.90 4.44
N ASN A 216 2.95 -4.07 4.28
CA ASN A 216 3.67 -5.23 4.81
C ASN A 216 4.77 -4.82 5.81
N PRO A 217 4.55 -4.97 7.13
CA PRO A 217 5.54 -4.61 8.16
C PRO A 217 6.81 -5.45 8.15
N LEU A 218 6.81 -6.59 7.44
CA LEU A 218 7.98 -7.46 7.30
C LEU A 218 8.87 -7.08 6.12
N SER A 219 8.41 -6.16 5.27
CA SER A 219 9.14 -5.76 4.08
C SER A 219 10.27 -4.78 4.42
N PRO A 220 11.45 -4.89 3.77
CA PRO A 220 12.58 -3.97 4.02
C PRO A 220 12.26 -2.48 3.81
N ASP A 221 11.29 -2.18 2.95
CA ASP A 221 10.81 -0.86 2.52
C ASP A 221 9.56 -0.36 3.28
N PHE A 222 9.13 -1.07 4.33
CA PHE A 222 7.98 -0.65 5.15
C PHE A 222 8.20 0.74 5.76
N TYR A 223 7.29 1.68 5.48
CA TYR A 223 7.38 3.10 5.84
C TYR A 223 8.67 3.81 5.34
N LYS A 224 9.33 3.26 4.32
CA LYS A 224 10.55 3.83 3.71
C LYS A 224 10.28 4.09 2.22
N PRO A 225 9.81 5.29 1.85
CA PRO A 225 9.58 5.69 0.46
C PRO A 225 10.88 5.80 -0.36
#